data_AF-A0A672PC05-F1
#
_entry.id   AF-A0A672PC05-F1
#
_cell.length_a   1.000
_cell.length_b   1.000
_cell.length_c   1.000
_cell.angle_alpha   90.00
_cell.angle_beta   90.00
_cell.angle_gamma   90.00
#
_symmetry.space_group_name_H-M   'P 1'
#
loop_
_entity.id
_entity.type
_entity.pdbx_description
1 polymer ?
#
loop_
_entity_poly.entity_id
_entity_poly.type
_entity_poly.pdbx_seq_one_letter_code
_entity_poly.pdbx_strand_id
1 'polypeptide(L)'
;ISLTGGTGQQSPDRAKSREFGREDDTAASAPPPRSLPRQRVSLQKSSVCSRSYFMVVMVFFHVYIINVIALLLYVHYNNDTGASNPQTPADSGFPRNMHLPRIEGIRVGHVQKVSLVPGKVHEMKTLSLKPLLFEIPEFLSEEECGVVVHLAKLKGLMESQVMVPEGQEELNQQLNLSPEEIFNFLDLNQDGQLQPHEVLRDGIWLTSENLKEIYDGLKVDQDGNGLLNLEEFRHLKSDAFQRFLLQRGVERSQLVRNSRHTWLYQGQGAHQVLQDLRKRVTHLTRLPSSLVELSEPLQIVRYEQGGHYHAHHDSGPVYPETACTHTRLAANTTSPFQTSCRYITVLFYLNNVEEGGETTFPVADNRTYEEVSLIQNDVDLLDTRKHCDKGNLRVKPIKGTAVFWYNYLSDGRGWVGEQDEYSLHGGCVVTRGTKWVANNWINVDPDYQRQARYQQFVSQQQETQEQEELISELNSDQHIDRHQDL
;
A
#
# COMPACT_ATOMS: atom_id res chain seq x y z
N ILE A 1 -7.84 -37.92 48.52
CA ILE A 1 -7.03 -38.17 49.73
C ILE A 1 -6.07 -37.00 49.85
N SER A 2 -6.42 -36.08 50.74
CA SER A 2 -5.65 -34.90 51.16
C SER A 2 -4.44 -35.30 51.99
N LEU A 3 -3.46 -34.39 52.14
CA LEU A 3 -2.62 -34.09 53.33
C LEU A 3 -1.77 -32.85 52.94
N THR A 4 -1.99 -31.58 53.38
CA THR A 4 -1.74 -30.91 54.70
C THR A 4 -0.34 -31.19 55.27
N GLY A 5 0.47 -30.26 55.80
CA GLY A 5 0.38 -28.85 56.23
C GLY A 5 1.77 -28.46 56.81
N GLY A 6 2.18 -27.19 56.86
CA GLY A 6 2.08 -26.32 58.05
C GLY A 6 3.34 -25.43 58.15
N THR A 7 3.20 -24.10 58.09
CA THR A 7 3.28 -23.10 59.19
C THR A 7 4.67 -22.81 59.77
N GLY A 8 5.07 -21.54 59.75
CA GLY A 8 6.22 -21.04 60.52
C GLY A 8 6.56 -19.58 60.24
N GLN A 9 5.84 -18.69 60.91
CA GLN A 9 5.94 -17.22 60.87
C GLN A 9 6.91 -16.75 61.97
N GLN A 10 7.82 -15.80 61.68
CA GLN A 10 8.20 -14.67 62.56
C GLN A 10 9.47 -13.94 62.09
N SER A 11 9.32 -12.65 61.79
CA SER A 11 10.34 -11.62 61.95
C SER A 11 10.53 -11.29 63.44
N PRO A 12 11.65 -10.68 63.88
CA PRO A 12 11.65 -9.21 63.98
C PRO A 12 13.01 -8.49 63.79
N ASP A 13 12.88 -7.24 63.33
CA ASP A 13 13.56 -5.98 63.72
C ASP A 13 15.05 -5.83 64.14
N ARG A 14 15.60 -4.75 63.55
CA ARG A 14 16.47 -3.67 64.10
C ARG A 14 17.98 -3.86 64.30
N ALA A 15 18.71 -3.23 63.37
CA ALA A 15 19.60 -2.06 63.56
C ALA A 15 20.58 -2.01 64.76
N LYS A 16 21.89 -2.04 64.49
CA LYS A 16 22.83 -0.89 64.54
C LYS A 16 24.30 -1.34 64.55
N SER A 17 25.04 -0.78 63.60
CA SER A 17 26.39 -0.21 63.69
C SER A 17 27.25 -0.40 64.97
N ARG A 18 28.49 -0.90 64.77
CA ARG A 18 29.79 -0.24 65.04
C ARG A 18 30.95 -1.21 64.68
N GLU A 19 31.85 -0.91 63.75
CA GLU A 19 33.04 -0.02 63.84
C GLU A 19 34.21 -0.64 64.64
N PHE A 20 35.35 -0.98 64.00
CA PHE A 20 36.68 -0.31 64.13
C PHE A 20 37.89 -1.18 63.69
N GLY A 21 38.89 -0.50 63.10
CA GLY A 21 40.32 -0.88 62.99
C GLY A 21 40.77 -1.20 61.55
N ARG A 22 41.44 -0.36 60.74
CA ARG A 22 42.41 0.75 60.86
C ARG A 22 43.89 0.32 60.92
N GLU A 23 44.60 0.56 59.81
CA GLU A 23 46.03 0.97 59.66
C GLU A 23 46.02 1.87 58.39
N ASP A 24 45.97 3.20 58.46
CA ASP A 24 46.98 4.23 58.75
C ASP A 24 48.29 4.10 57.94
N ASP A 25 48.43 4.96 56.92
CA ASP A 25 49.68 5.66 56.62
C ASP A 25 49.38 7.03 55.98
N THR A 26 50.17 8.01 56.41
CA THR A 26 49.90 9.45 56.56
C THR A 26 50.26 10.34 55.36
N ALA A 27 49.54 11.47 55.16
CA ALA A 27 50.11 12.83 55.12
C ALA A 27 49.02 13.92 54.91
N ALA A 28 49.27 15.10 55.50
CA ALA A 28 48.30 16.14 55.87
C ALA A 28 47.77 17.05 54.74
N SER A 29 46.55 17.56 54.96
CA SER A 29 45.79 18.52 54.16
C SER A 29 46.19 19.99 54.41
N ALA A 30 46.19 20.81 53.36
CA ALA A 30 46.26 22.28 53.41
C ALA A 30 45.09 22.92 52.62
N PRO A 31 44.65 24.15 52.98
CA PRO A 31 43.36 24.75 52.57
C PRO A 31 43.39 25.40 51.17
N PRO A 32 42.24 25.74 50.56
CA PRO A 32 42.19 26.21 49.18
C PRO A 32 42.75 27.64 49.05
N PRO A 33 43.51 27.95 47.98
CA PRO A 33 44.16 29.25 47.87
C PRO A 33 43.19 30.35 47.42
N ARG A 34 43.33 31.50 48.09
CA ARG A 34 42.73 32.79 47.77
C ARG A 34 43.29 33.34 46.46
N SER A 35 42.40 33.98 45.69
CA SER A 35 42.66 34.68 44.43
C SER A 35 43.75 35.76 44.54
N LEU A 36 44.77 35.68 43.68
CA LEU A 36 45.78 36.71 43.46
C LEU A 36 45.43 37.61 42.25
N PRO A 37 45.96 38.84 42.17
CA PRO A 37 45.40 39.92 41.38
C PRO A 37 45.73 39.82 39.89
N ARG A 38 44.69 39.99 39.07
CA ARG A 38 44.75 39.97 37.61
C ARG A 38 45.51 41.19 37.09
N GLN A 39 46.73 41.00 36.60
CA GLN A 39 47.44 41.99 35.78
C GLN A 39 46.59 42.29 34.53
N ARG A 40 46.19 43.55 34.34
CA ARG A 40 45.51 44.00 33.13
C ARG A 40 46.51 44.02 31.97
N VAL A 41 46.42 43.03 31.09
CA VAL A 41 46.93 43.17 29.72
C VAL A 41 45.95 44.09 28.99
N SER A 42 46.46 45.21 28.47
CA SER A 42 45.67 46.15 27.67
C SER A 42 45.30 45.52 26.33
N LEU A 43 44.12 44.91 26.24
CA LEU A 43 43.48 44.63 24.96
C LEU A 43 43.03 45.97 24.36
N GLN A 44 43.76 46.44 23.35
CA GLN A 44 43.23 47.46 22.46
C GLN A 44 41.94 46.93 21.85
N LYS A 45 40.80 47.55 22.19
CA LYS A 45 39.57 47.39 21.42
C LYS A 45 39.82 47.99 20.04
N SER A 46 40.10 47.14 19.06
CA SER A 46 40.01 47.52 17.66
C SER A 46 38.52 47.67 17.32
N SER A 47 37.99 48.89 17.42
CA SER A 47 36.71 49.24 16.80
C SER A 47 36.90 49.32 15.28
N VAL A 48 37.01 48.17 14.64
CA VAL A 48 36.96 48.07 13.17
C VAL A 48 35.60 47.46 12.82
N CYS A 49 34.55 48.24 13.04
CA CYS A 49 33.33 48.08 12.26
C CYS A 49 33.67 48.57 10.85
N SER A 50 34.28 47.70 10.05
CA SER A 50 34.66 48.01 8.68
C SER A 50 33.38 48.39 7.92
N ARG A 51 33.21 49.68 7.63
CA ARG A 51 32.16 50.21 6.74
C ARG A 51 32.05 49.38 5.46
N SER A 52 33.18 48.84 4.99
CA SER A 52 33.27 47.98 3.81
C SER A 52 32.50 46.67 3.98
N TYR A 53 32.54 46.03 5.15
CA TYR A 53 31.80 44.79 5.41
C TYR A 53 30.28 45.03 5.44
N PHE A 54 29.84 46.12 6.07
CA PHE A 54 28.42 46.48 6.09
C PHE A 54 27.88 46.84 4.69
N MET A 55 28.70 47.52 3.87
CA MET A 55 28.33 47.82 2.48
C MET A 55 28.20 46.53 1.65
N VAL A 56 29.10 45.57 1.82
CA VAL A 56 29.01 44.28 1.12
C VAL A 56 27.74 43.51 1.52
N VAL A 57 27.45 43.40 2.82
CA VAL A 57 26.23 42.74 3.30
C VAL A 57 24.96 43.46 2.81
N MET A 58 24.95 44.79 2.79
CA MET A 58 23.84 45.56 2.24
C MET A 58 23.67 45.34 0.73
N VAL A 59 24.75 45.25 -0.05
CA VAL A 59 24.66 44.93 -1.49
C VAL A 59 24.04 43.54 -1.68
N PHE A 60 24.49 42.52 -0.95
CA PHE A 60 23.88 41.18 -1.04
C PHE A 60 22.40 41.18 -0.63
N PHE A 61 22.04 41.94 0.40
CA PHE A 61 20.65 42.07 0.84
C PHE A 61 19.76 42.74 -0.23
N HIS A 62 20.26 43.80 -0.88
CA HIS A 62 19.51 44.47 -1.96
C HIS A 62 19.43 43.60 -3.22
N VAL A 63 20.49 42.88 -3.58
CA VAL A 63 20.47 41.92 -4.71
C VAL A 63 19.48 40.79 -4.44
N TYR A 64 19.43 40.26 -3.22
CA TYR A 64 18.46 39.24 -2.83
C TYR A 64 17.03 39.75 -2.94
N ILE A 65 16.73 40.96 -2.42
CA ILE A 65 15.40 41.56 -2.52
C ILE A 65 15.02 41.81 -3.98
N ILE A 66 15.94 42.33 -4.81
CA ILE A 66 15.68 42.56 -6.24
C ILE A 66 15.39 41.25 -6.96
N ASN A 67 16.12 40.17 -6.66
CA ASN A 67 15.87 38.86 -7.24
C ASN A 67 14.50 38.28 -6.82
N VAL A 68 14.11 38.45 -5.56
CA VAL A 68 12.77 38.02 -5.08
C VAL A 68 11.67 38.83 -5.76
N ILE A 69 11.82 40.15 -5.88
CA ILE A 69 10.85 41.01 -6.57
C ILE A 69 10.79 40.68 -8.07
N ALA A 70 11.93 40.43 -8.71
CA ALA A 70 11.98 40.02 -10.12
C ALA A 70 11.28 38.67 -10.33
N LEU A 71 11.42 37.72 -9.41
CA LEU A 71 10.73 36.43 -9.47
C LEU A 71 9.21 36.59 -9.27
N LEU A 72 8.80 37.44 -8.34
CA LEU A 72 7.37 37.76 -8.13
C LEU A 72 6.77 38.50 -9.33
N LEU A 73 7.51 39.42 -9.94
CA LEU A 73 7.09 40.09 -11.17
C LEU A 73 7.09 39.14 -12.38
N TYR A 74 8.01 38.19 -12.47
CA TYR A 74 8.01 37.15 -13.50
C TYR A 74 6.78 36.24 -13.38
N VAL A 75 6.47 35.79 -12.16
CA VAL A 75 5.25 35.01 -11.89
C VAL A 75 3.99 35.82 -12.20
N HIS A 76 3.98 37.11 -11.85
CA HIS A 76 2.84 37.99 -12.12
C HIS A 76 2.67 38.27 -13.62
N TYR A 77 3.76 38.57 -14.33
CA TYR A 77 3.74 38.90 -15.76
C TYR A 77 3.41 37.68 -16.64
N ASN A 78 3.89 36.48 -16.26
CA ASN A 78 3.51 35.24 -16.92
C ASN A 78 2.07 34.80 -16.62
N ASN A 79 1.44 35.33 -15.57
CA ASN A 79 0.02 35.09 -15.29
C ASN A 79 -0.91 36.08 -16.01
N ASP A 80 -0.43 37.25 -16.47
CA ASP A 80 -1.29 38.33 -16.99
C ASP A 80 -1.20 38.62 -18.50
N THR A 81 -0.41 37.87 -19.27
CA THR A 81 -0.45 37.98 -20.75
C THR A 81 -1.37 36.94 -21.39
N GLY A 82 -2.64 37.32 -21.49
CA GLY A 82 -3.41 37.22 -22.74
C GLY A 82 -3.70 35.83 -23.29
N ALA A 83 -4.76 35.20 -22.77
CA ALA A 83 -5.51 34.20 -23.50
C ALA A 83 -6.24 34.85 -24.69
N SER A 84 -5.57 34.93 -25.85
CA SER A 84 -6.24 35.09 -27.13
C SER A 84 -6.61 33.70 -27.66
N ASN A 85 -7.91 33.41 -27.63
CA ASN A 85 -8.56 32.24 -28.22
C ASN A 85 -8.03 31.89 -29.63
N PRO A 86 -7.70 30.62 -29.86
CA PRO A 86 -8.09 29.92 -31.06
C PRO A 86 -9.03 28.78 -30.67
N GLN A 87 -10.32 28.98 -30.94
CA GLN A 87 -11.37 27.96 -30.99
C GLN A 87 -11.34 26.92 -29.84
N THR A 88 -11.96 27.28 -28.72
CA THR A 88 -12.59 26.30 -27.82
C THR A 88 -13.46 25.33 -28.63
N PRO A 89 -13.18 24.02 -28.66
CA PRO A 89 -14.28 23.06 -28.69
C PRO A 89 -15.07 23.30 -27.40
N ALA A 90 -16.39 23.24 -27.52
CA ALA A 90 -17.37 23.51 -26.47
C ALA A 90 -16.86 23.29 -25.04
N ASP A 91 -17.07 24.31 -24.21
CA ASP A 91 -17.06 24.26 -22.75
C ASP A 91 -17.73 22.95 -22.29
N SER A 92 -16.91 21.93 -22.03
CA SER A 92 -17.37 20.65 -21.52
C SER A 92 -17.63 20.91 -20.06
N GLY A 93 -18.91 20.95 -19.68
CA GLY A 93 -19.38 21.16 -18.32
C GLY A 93 -18.90 20.07 -17.37
N PHE A 94 -17.62 20.10 -17.01
CA PHE A 94 -17.07 19.28 -15.95
C PHE A 94 -17.67 19.78 -14.64
N PRO A 95 -18.31 18.92 -13.83
CA PRO A 95 -18.76 19.33 -12.52
C PRO A 95 -17.53 19.81 -11.74
N ARG A 96 -17.50 21.10 -11.39
CA ARG A 96 -16.50 21.62 -10.47
C ARG A 96 -16.88 21.09 -9.09
N ASN A 97 -15.99 20.26 -8.53
CA ASN A 97 -15.97 19.78 -7.14
C ASN A 97 -16.74 18.49 -6.85
N MET A 98 -16.27 17.34 -7.35
CA MET A 98 -16.59 16.05 -6.73
C MET A 98 -15.63 15.80 -5.56
N HIS A 99 -16.17 15.62 -4.35
CA HIS A 99 -15.40 15.26 -3.15
C HIS A 99 -15.66 13.78 -2.83
N LEU A 100 -14.60 13.00 -2.61
CA LEU A 100 -14.70 11.58 -2.22
C LEU A 100 -15.01 11.50 -0.72
N PRO A 101 -16.19 10.99 -0.31
CA PRO A 101 -16.46 10.79 1.11
C PRO A 101 -15.44 9.82 1.71
N ARG A 102 -14.93 10.18 2.89
CA ARG A 102 -14.02 9.34 3.67
C ARG A 102 -14.59 9.19 5.07
N ILE A 103 -14.70 7.95 5.52
CA ILE A 103 -15.23 7.64 6.85
C ILE A 103 -14.20 8.02 7.90
N GLU A 104 -14.61 8.62 9.02
CA GLU A 104 -13.70 8.94 10.12
C GLU A 104 -13.45 7.71 11.01
N GLY A 105 -12.17 7.42 11.28
CA GLY A 105 -11.79 6.31 12.17
C GLY A 105 -12.00 6.59 13.66
N ILE A 106 -11.98 7.86 14.07
CA ILE A 106 -12.09 8.37 15.45
C ILE A 106 -10.95 7.88 16.36
N ARG A 107 -10.94 6.58 16.73
CA ARG A 107 -9.86 5.91 17.48
C ARG A 107 -9.96 4.40 17.32
N VAL A 108 -8.86 3.69 17.52
CA VAL A 108 -8.84 2.22 17.56
C VAL A 108 -9.85 1.70 18.58
N GLY A 109 -10.66 0.72 18.17
CA GLY A 109 -11.73 0.12 18.96
C GLY A 109 -13.02 0.94 19.03
N HIS A 110 -13.10 2.12 18.41
CA HIS A 110 -14.37 2.84 18.27
C HIS A 110 -15.35 2.02 17.44
N VAL A 111 -16.61 1.97 17.88
CA VAL A 111 -17.70 1.27 17.18
C VAL A 111 -18.76 2.28 16.76
N GLN A 112 -19.04 2.33 15.47
CA GLN A 112 -20.09 3.15 14.89
C GLN A 112 -21.18 2.28 14.27
N LYS A 113 -22.44 2.74 14.37
CA LYS A 113 -23.59 2.05 13.80
C LYS A 113 -23.80 2.46 12.35
N VAL A 114 -23.92 1.48 11.46
CA VAL A 114 -24.15 1.71 10.02
C VAL A 114 -25.36 0.92 9.53
N SER A 115 -26.26 1.57 8.80
CA SER A 115 -27.45 0.94 8.22
C SER A 115 -27.18 0.64 6.74
N LEU A 116 -26.85 -0.63 6.45
CA LEU A 116 -26.42 -1.05 5.11
C LEU A 116 -27.50 -1.82 4.35
N VAL A 117 -28.42 -2.46 5.09
CA VAL A 117 -29.60 -3.15 4.54
C VAL A 117 -30.83 -2.70 5.32
N PRO A 118 -32.02 -2.69 4.68
CA PRO A 118 -33.25 -2.31 5.37
C PRO A 118 -33.49 -3.17 6.62
N GLY A 119 -33.79 -2.51 7.75
CA GLY A 119 -34.16 -3.19 8.99
C GLY A 119 -33.02 -3.84 9.78
N LYS A 120 -31.75 -3.75 9.34
CA LYS A 120 -30.59 -4.24 10.11
C LYS A 120 -29.52 -3.15 10.25
N VAL A 121 -29.18 -2.87 11.50
CA VAL A 121 -28.05 -2.00 11.86
C VAL A 121 -26.82 -2.89 12.09
N HIS A 122 -25.72 -2.57 11.42
CA HIS A 122 -24.43 -3.22 11.61
C HIS A 122 -23.55 -2.38 12.52
N GLU A 123 -22.66 -3.04 13.23
CA GLU A 123 -21.60 -2.40 14.01
C GLU A 123 -20.31 -2.44 13.20
N MET A 124 -19.71 -1.27 13.03
CA MET A 124 -18.46 -1.11 12.31
C MET A 124 -17.40 -0.61 13.29
N LYS A 125 -16.35 -1.40 13.46
CA LYS A 125 -15.30 -1.16 14.44
C LYS A 125 -14.03 -0.68 13.75
N THR A 126 -13.43 0.41 14.22
CA THR A 126 -12.11 0.86 13.78
C THR A 126 -11.04 -0.08 14.32
N LEU A 127 -10.25 -0.67 13.43
CA LEU A 127 -9.15 -1.58 13.79
C LEU A 127 -7.80 -0.87 13.85
N SER A 128 -7.55 0.07 12.94
CA SER A 128 -6.37 0.93 12.93
C SER A 128 -6.68 2.29 12.31
N LEU A 129 -5.81 3.27 12.54
CA LEU A 129 -5.86 4.59 11.90
C LEU A 129 -4.83 4.71 10.76
N LYS A 130 -3.76 3.92 10.80
CA LYS A 130 -2.75 3.78 9.74
C LYS A 130 -2.54 2.29 9.44
N PRO A 131 -3.12 1.72 8.38
CA PRO A 131 -4.03 2.37 7.46
C PRO A 131 -5.36 2.61 8.15
N LEU A 132 -6.21 3.44 7.56
CA LEU A 132 -7.56 3.62 8.03
C LEU A 132 -8.40 2.37 7.72
N LEU A 133 -8.57 1.50 8.72
CA LEU A 133 -9.06 0.13 8.61
C LEU A 133 -10.22 -0.13 9.55
N PHE A 134 -11.22 -0.85 9.07
CA PHE A 134 -12.41 -1.18 9.84
C PHE A 134 -12.85 -2.63 9.63
N GLU A 135 -13.58 -3.14 10.61
CA GLU A 135 -14.22 -4.46 10.62
C GLU A 135 -15.72 -4.32 10.78
N ILE A 136 -16.49 -5.07 9.98
CA ILE A 136 -17.95 -5.13 10.03
C ILE A 136 -18.36 -6.61 10.10
N PRO A 137 -18.64 -7.14 11.29
CA PRO A 137 -19.19 -8.48 11.45
C PRO A 137 -20.56 -8.62 10.77
N GLU A 138 -20.88 -9.84 10.32
CA GLU A 138 -22.17 -10.17 9.71
C GLU A 138 -22.59 -9.24 8.55
N PHE A 139 -21.61 -8.72 7.81
CA PHE A 139 -21.83 -7.91 6.62
C PHE A 139 -22.50 -8.71 5.51
N LEU A 140 -22.11 -9.98 5.35
CA LEU A 140 -22.79 -10.98 4.51
C LEU A 140 -23.47 -12.02 5.39
N SER A 141 -24.64 -12.50 4.97
CA SER A 141 -25.28 -13.65 5.61
C SER A 141 -24.55 -14.95 5.25
N GLU A 142 -24.78 -15.99 6.06
CA GLU A 142 -24.22 -17.31 5.78
C GLU A 142 -24.64 -17.89 4.43
N GLU A 143 -25.86 -17.60 4.00
CA GLU A 143 -26.44 -18.02 2.72
C GLU A 143 -25.79 -17.26 1.56
N GLU A 144 -25.62 -15.94 1.69
CA GLU A 144 -24.96 -15.11 0.69
C GLU A 144 -23.52 -15.58 0.45
N CYS A 145 -22.77 -15.87 1.53
CA CYS A 145 -21.43 -16.46 1.41
C CYS A 145 -21.46 -17.79 0.63
N GLY A 146 -22.44 -18.65 0.90
CA GLY A 146 -22.62 -19.93 0.21
C GLY A 146 -22.87 -19.76 -1.29
N VAL A 147 -23.75 -18.83 -1.66
CA VAL A 147 -24.07 -18.51 -3.07
C VAL A 147 -22.83 -17.98 -3.79
N VAL A 148 -22.11 -17.02 -3.20
CA VAL A 148 -20.90 -16.43 -3.81
C VAL A 148 -19.85 -17.52 -4.09
N VAL A 149 -19.58 -18.40 -3.12
CA VAL A 149 -18.64 -19.52 -3.30
C VAL A 149 -19.14 -20.51 -4.36
N HIS A 150 -20.43 -20.79 -4.40
CA HIS A 150 -21.00 -21.71 -5.39
C HIS A 150 -20.86 -21.17 -6.81
N LEU A 151 -21.20 -19.89 -7.03
CA LEU A 151 -21.04 -19.21 -8.33
C LEU A 151 -19.57 -19.20 -8.79
N ALA A 152 -18.64 -18.97 -7.87
CA ALA A 152 -17.21 -19.05 -8.17
C ALA A 152 -16.76 -20.44 -8.61
N LYS A 153 -17.26 -21.50 -7.94
CA LYS A 153 -16.97 -22.88 -8.32
C LYS A 153 -17.54 -23.24 -9.70
N LEU A 154 -18.77 -22.80 -9.99
CA LEU A 154 -19.42 -23.02 -11.29
C LEU A 154 -18.67 -22.34 -12.43
N LYS A 155 -18.20 -21.10 -12.21
CA LYS A 155 -17.39 -20.38 -13.20
C LYS A 155 -16.02 -21.03 -13.44
N GLY A 156 -15.49 -21.70 -12.42
CA GLY A 156 -14.14 -22.27 -12.45
C GLY A 156 -13.09 -21.29 -11.95
N LEU A 157 -12.09 -21.82 -11.25
CA LEU A 157 -10.99 -21.07 -10.67
C LEU A 157 -9.71 -21.30 -11.46
N MET A 158 -8.96 -20.24 -11.72
CA MET A 158 -7.61 -20.27 -12.30
C MET A 158 -6.54 -20.05 -11.23
N GLU A 159 -5.30 -20.41 -11.52
CA GLU A 159 -4.17 -20.11 -10.64
C GLU A 159 -3.95 -18.59 -10.58
N SER A 160 -3.70 -18.07 -9.38
CA SER A 160 -3.46 -16.64 -9.17
C SER A 160 -1.97 -16.39 -9.36
N GLN A 161 -1.53 -16.23 -10.60
CA GLN A 161 -0.19 -15.73 -10.86
C GLN A 161 -0.15 -14.23 -10.54
N VAL A 162 0.96 -13.75 -9.98
CA VAL A 162 1.24 -12.31 -10.01
C VAL A 162 1.31 -11.95 -11.49
N MET A 163 0.44 -11.04 -11.92
CA MET A 163 0.61 -10.41 -13.22
C MET A 163 1.99 -9.77 -13.17
N VAL A 164 2.99 -10.40 -13.78
CA VAL A 164 4.18 -9.66 -14.20
C VAL A 164 3.61 -8.51 -15.03
N PRO A 165 3.84 -7.24 -14.67
CA PRO A 165 3.36 -6.14 -15.48
C PRO A 165 3.87 -6.39 -16.90
N GLU A 166 2.95 -6.66 -17.84
CA GLU A 166 3.27 -6.62 -19.26
C GLU A 166 3.88 -5.24 -19.50
N GLY A 167 5.20 -5.19 -19.74
CA GLY A 167 5.94 -3.95 -19.89
C GLY A 167 7.20 -3.78 -19.02
N GLN A 168 7.48 -4.62 -18.03
CA GLN A 168 8.74 -4.50 -17.26
C GLN A 168 9.98 -4.87 -18.11
N GLU A 169 9.83 -5.87 -18.97
CA GLU A 169 10.81 -6.19 -20.03
C GLU A 169 10.93 -5.04 -21.06
N GLU A 170 9.81 -4.38 -21.40
CA GLU A 170 9.82 -3.22 -22.31
C GLU A 170 10.48 -2.00 -21.67
N LEU A 171 10.29 -1.77 -20.37
CA LEU A 171 10.85 -0.63 -19.64
C LEU A 171 12.39 -0.74 -19.54
N ASN A 172 12.92 -1.92 -19.25
CA ASN A 172 14.37 -2.16 -19.24
C ASN A 172 14.98 -1.99 -20.64
N GLN A 173 14.27 -2.40 -21.70
CA GLN A 173 14.69 -2.17 -23.08
C GLN A 173 14.56 -0.69 -23.51
N GLN A 174 13.60 0.04 -22.96
CA GLN A 174 13.38 1.47 -23.23
C GLN A 174 14.37 2.38 -22.48
N LEU A 175 14.77 2.00 -21.27
CA LEU A 175 15.69 2.80 -20.43
C LEU A 175 17.16 2.55 -20.74
N ASN A 176 17.50 1.45 -21.44
CA ASN A 176 18.85 1.13 -21.92
C ASN A 176 19.94 1.26 -20.82
N LEU A 177 19.61 0.86 -19.59
CA LEU A 177 20.49 0.97 -18.42
C LEU A 177 21.65 -0.02 -18.50
N SER A 178 22.84 0.44 -18.15
CA SER A 178 24.03 -0.40 -17.98
C SER A 178 23.91 -1.29 -16.73
N PRO A 179 24.63 -2.43 -16.65
CA PRO A 179 24.66 -3.26 -15.45
C PRO A 179 25.11 -2.51 -14.19
N GLU A 180 25.94 -1.47 -14.35
CA GLU A 180 26.41 -0.60 -13.26
C GLU A 180 25.29 0.28 -12.71
N GLU A 181 24.44 0.83 -13.58
CA GLU A 181 23.28 1.63 -13.18
C GLU A 181 22.22 0.77 -12.50
N ILE A 182 22.01 -0.45 -12.97
CA ILE A 182 21.11 -1.42 -12.31
C ILE A 182 21.65 -1.79 -10.93
N PHE A 183 22.95 -2.10 -10.83
CA PHE A 183 23.59 -2.42 -9.55
C PHE A 183 23.42 -1.29 -8.54
N ASN A 184 23.74 -0.05 -8.94
CA ASN A 184 23.61 1.12 -8.07
C ASN A 184 22.14 1.43 -7.70
N PHE A 185 21.17 1.05 -8.53
CA PHE A 185 19.76 1.19 -8.22
C PHE A 185 19.27 0.16 -7.20
N LEU A 186 19.81 -1.05 -7.26
CA LEU A 186 19.47 -2.12 -6.33
C LEU A 186 20.20 -1.98 -4.99
N ASP A 187 21.42 -1.44 -4.97
CA ASP A 187 22.24 -1.19 -3.78
C ASP A 187 21.66 -0.01 -2.97
N LEU A 188 20.65 -0.28 -2.14
CA LEU A 188 19.88 0.71 -1.40
C LEU A 188 20.71 1.37 -0.31
N ASN A 189 21.62 0.61 0.30
CA ASN A 189 22.47 1.08 1.39
C ASN A 189 23.83 1.64 0.90
N GLN A 190 24.12 1.53 -0.39
CA GLN A 190 25.31 2.03 -1.08
C GLN A 190 26.63 1.46 -0.51
N ASP A 191 26.61 0.20 -0.08
CA ASP A 191 27.78 -0.48 0.48
C ASP A 191 28.61 -1.24 -0.57
N GLY A 192 28.17 -1.24 -1.83
CA GLY A 192 28.84 -1.89 -2.94
C GLY A 192 28.63 -3.40 -2.99
N GLN A 193 27.69 -3.94 -2.22
CA GLN A 193 27.35 -5.37 -2.16
C GLN A 193 25.83 -5.55 -2.16
N LEU A 194 25.28 -6.18 -3.20
CA LEU A 194 23.85 -6.45 -3.23
C LEU A 194 23.50 -7.56 -2.25
N GLN A 195 22.67 -7.20 -1.28
CA GLN A 195 22.16 -8.12 -0.27
C GLN A 195 20.93 -8.87 -0.80
N PRO A 196 20.55 -10.01 -0.19
CA PRO A 196 19.41 -10.81 -0.65
C PRO A 196 18.10 -10.03 -0.78
N HIS A 197 17.87 -9.04 0.09
CA HIS A 197 16.65 -8.21 0.08
C HIS A 197 16.66 -7.11 -0.99
N GLU A 198 17.81 -6.86 -1.62
CA GLU A 198 18.02 -5.89 -2.69
C GLU A 198 17.90 -6.54 -4.08
N VAL A 199 18.06 -7.86 -4.19
CA VAL A 199 18.10 -8.58 -5.47
C VAL A 199 16.71 -9.14 -5.86
N LEU A 200 16.04 -8.40 -6.75
CA LEU A 200 14.92 -8.77 -7.63
C LEU A 200 13.55 -9.16 -7.02
N ARG A 201 12.47 -8.58 -7.57
CA ARG A 201 11.07 -8.74 -7.14
C ARG A 201 10.13 -9.26 -8.26
N ASP A 202 10.52 -10.29 -9.00
CA ASP A 202 9.76 -10.79 -10.17
C ASP A 202 8.79 -11.94 -9.82
N GLY A 203 7.76 -11.65 -9.03
CA GLY A 203 6.64 -12.59 -8.78
C GLY A 203 6.97 -13.86 -7.98
N ILE A 204 8.25 -14.10 -7.70
CA ILE A 204 8.77 -15.18 -6.86
C ILE A 204 9.23 -14.58 -5.53
N TRP A 205 8.88 -15.25 -4.44
CA TRP A 205 9.33 -14.86 -3.10
C TRP A 205 10.74 -15.38 -2.87
N LEU A 206 11.71 -14.47 -2.87
CA LEU A 206 13.11 -14.81 -2.65
C LEU A 206 13.41 -14.74 -1.16
N THR A 207 13.61 -15.91 -0.56
CA THR A 207 14.20 -16.02 0.78
C THR A 207 15.72 -16.08 0.67
N SER A 208 16.44 -15.77 1.75
CA SER A 208 17.90 -15.93 1.82
C SER A 208 18.35 -17.35 1.46
N GLU A 209 17.54 -18.37 1.78
CA GLU A 209 17.83 -19.77 1.45
C GLU A 209 17.69 -20.03 -0.06
N ASN A 210 16.60 -19.56 -0.66
CA ASN A 210 16.34 -19.69 -2.09
C ASN A 210 17.36 -18.93 -2.94
N LEU A 211 17.73 -17.73 -2.52
CA LEU A 211 18.74 -16.91 -3.21
C LEU A 211 20.09 -17.58 -3.22
N LYS A 212 20.52 -18.15 -2.07
CA LYS A 212 21.78 -18.90 -2.01
C LYS A 212 21.80 -20.07 -2.98
N GLU A 213 20.72 -20.86 -3.03
CA GLU A 213 20.62 -21.97 -3.99
C GLU A 213 20.66 -21.50 -5.45
N ILE A 214 20.06 -20.34 -5.75
CA ILE A 214 20.11 -19.75 -7.09
C ILE A 214 21.53 -19.29 -7.41
N TYR A 215 22.21 -18.62 -6.48
CA TYR A 215 23.60 -18.17 -6.64
C TYR A 215 24.55 -19.35 -6.84
N ASP A 216 24.40 -20.42 -6.04
CA ASP A 216 25.15 -21.66 -6.16
C ASP A 216 24.90 -22.33 -7.53
N GLY A 217 23.63 -22.36 -7.97
CA GLY A 217 23.24 -22.95 -9.25
C GLY A 217 23.74 -22.17 -10.47
N LEU A 218 23.76 -20.84 -10.37
CA LEU A 218 24.31 -19.93 -11.38
C LEU A 218 25.82 -19.76 -11.28
N LYS A 219 26.45 -20.23 -10.18
CA LYS A 219 27.87 -20.05 -9.85
C LYS A 219 28.33 -18.60 -9.92
N VAL A 220 27.50 -17.73 -9.36
CA VAL A 220 27.62 -16.28 -9.50
C VAL A 220 28.25 -15.63 -8.28
N ASP A 221 27.96 -16.15 -7.09
CA ASP A 221 28.67 -15.84 -5.85
C ASP A 221 29.98 -16.65 -5.82
N GLN A 222 31.09 -16.03 -6.19
CA GLN A 222 32.37 -16.73 -6.37
C GLN A 222 33.13 -16.88 -5.06
N ASP A 223 32.98 -15.91 -4.16
CA ASP A 223 33.61 -15.93 -2.84
C ASP A 223 32.77 -16.67 -1.78
N GLY A 224 31.50 -16.99 -2.10
CA GLY A 224 30.60 -17.78 -1.29
C GLY A 224 30.08 -17.02 -0.07
N ASN A 225 30.10 -15.69 -0.11
CA ASN A 225 29.73 -14.83 1.01
C ASN A 225 28.21 -14.57 1.10
N GLY A 226 27.44 -14.99 0.09
CA GLY A 226 25.98 -14.83 0.00
C GLY A 226 25.51 -13.45 -0.48
N LEU A 227 26.43 -12.59 -0.90
CA LEU A 227 26.23 -11.23 -1.40
C LEU A 227 26.76 -11.15 -2.84
N LEU A 228 26.27 -10.19 -3.64
CA LEU A 228 26.82 -9.97 -4.98
C LEU A 228 27.54 -8.65 -5.05
N ASN A 229 28.86 -8.69 -5.27
CA ASN A 229 29.59 -7.48 -5.63
C ASN A 229 29.37 -7.11 -7.11
N LEU A 230 29.82 -5.92 -7.51
CA LEU A 230 29.62 -5.44 -8.88
C LEU A 230 30.26 -6.34 -9.96
N GLU A 231 31.40 -6.98 -9.66
CA GLU A 231 32.06 -7.87 -10.63
C GLU A 231 31.25 -9.16 -10.83
N GLU A 232 30.76 -9.75 -9.75
CA GLU A 232 29.87 -10.92 -9.76
C GLU A 232 28.55 -10.60 -10.47
N PHE A 233 27.98 -9.42 -10.21
CA PHE A 233 26.77 -8.95 -10.87
C PHE A 233 26.95 -8.75 -12.37
N ARG A 234 28.12 -8.29 -12.84
CA ARG A 234 28.40 -8.15 -14.28
C ARG A 234 28.44 -9.49 -15.01
N HIS A 235 28.75 -10.57 -14.30
CA HIS A 235 28.78 -11.92 -14.86
C HIS A 235 27.38 -12.53 -14.99
N LEU A 236 26.38 -11.97 -14.31
CA LEU A 236 24.98 -12.33 -14.50
C LEU A 236 24.47 -11.77 -15.83
N LYS A 237 24.04 -12.68 -16.72
CA LYS A 237 23.16 -12.26 -17.82
C LYS A 237 21.81 -11.86 -17.21
N SER A 238 21.20 -10.81 -17.74
CA SER A 238 19.92 -10.28 -17.27
C SER A 238 18.80 -11.32 -17.19
N ASP A 239 18.86 -12.35 -18.04
CA ASP A 239 17.89 -13.45 -18.11
C ASP A 239 18.33 -14.74 -17.39
N ALA A 240 19.51 -14.77 -16.75
CA ALA A 240 20.07 -15.96 -16.12
C ALA A 240 19.19 -16.48 -14.97
N PHE A 241 18.70 -15.57 -14.13
CA PHE A 241 17.77 -15.89 -13.04
C PHE A 241 16.47 -16.51 -13.57
N GLN A 242 15.83 -15.86 -14.54
CA GLN A 242 14.57 -16.33 -15.11
C GLN A 242 14.74 -17.70 -15.79
N ARG A 243 15.84 -17.92 -16.52
CA ARG A 243 16.16 -19.23 -17.10
C ARG A 243 16.39 -20.31 -16.06
N PHE A 244 17.09 -20.01 -14.97
CA PHE A 244 17.32 -20.97 -13.89
C PHE A 244 16.00 -21.38 -13.21
N LEU A 245 15.13 -20.41 -12.94
CA LEU A 245 13.81 -20.65 -12.36
C LEU A 245 12.91 -21.47 -13.28
N LEU A 246 12.93 -21.20 -14.59
CA LEU A 246 12.19 -21.98 -15.60
C LEU A 246 12.67 -23.43 -15.69
N GLN A 247 13.98 -23.68 -15.57
CA GLN A 247 14.56 -25.03 -15.63
C GLN A 247 14.26 -25.86 -14.38
N ARG A 248 14.30 -25.24 -13.20
CA ARG A 248 14.08 -25.92 -11.92
C ARG A 248 12.60 -26.24 -11.68
N GLY A 249 11.71 -25.38 -12.18
CA GLY A 249 10.31 -25.35 -11.77
C GLY A 249 10.18 -24.70 -10.39
N VAL A 250 9.27 -23.74 -10.26
CA VAL A 250 9.04 -23.01 -9.01
C VAL A 250 7.99 -23.76 -8.19
N GLU A 251 8.32 -24.11 -6.94
CA GLU A 251 7.31 -24.68 -6.05
C GLU A 251 6.22 -23.64 -5.76
N ARG A 252 4.96 -24.06 -5.65
CA ARG A 252 3.85 -23.16 -5.27
C ARG A 252 4.12 -22.43 -3.95
N SER A 253 4.92 -23.04 -3.09
CA SER A 253 5.35 -22.51 -1.81
C SER A 253 6.28 -21.29 -1.94
N GLN A 254 6.91 -21.08 -3.11
CA GLN A 254 7.89 -20.02 -3.36
C GLN A 254 7.30 -18.85 -4.16
N LEU A 255 6.02 -18.90 -4.51
CA LEU A 255 5.36 -17.81 -5.23
C LEU A 255 4.98 -16.69 -4.28
N VAL A 256 5.08 -15.43 -4.71
CA VAL A 256 4.58 -14.27 -3.94
C VAL A 256 3.10 -14.47 -3.56
N ARG A 257 2.33 -15.06 -4.47
CA ARG A 257 0.92 -15.41 -4.28
C ARG A 257 0.68 -16.89 -4.61
N ASN A 258 0.17 -17.64 -3.64
CA ASN A 258 -0.23 -19.03 -3.82
C ASN A 258 -1.73 -19.18 -3.50
N SER A 259 -2.56 -18.94 -4.52
CA SER A 259 -4.02 -19.07 -4.42
C SER A 259 -4.63 -19.36 -5.78
N ARG A 260 -5.91 -19.72 -5.80
CA ARG A 260 -6.73 -19.76 -7.02
C ARG A 260 -7.81 -18.70 -6.96
N HIS A 261 -8.13 -18.07 -8.09
CA HIS A 261 -9.16 -17.04 -8.12
C HIS A 261 -10.06 -17.11 -9.36
N THR A 262 -11.17 -16.38 -9.30
CA THR A 262 -12.05 -16.10 -10.43
C THR A 262 -12.73 -14.75 -10.21
N TRP A 263 -13.44 -14.26 -11.22
CA TRP A 263 -14.08 -12.95 -11.19
C TRP A 263 -15.59 -13.08 -11.41
N LEU A 264 -16.39 -12.44 -10.57
CA LEU A 264 -17.85 -12.44 -10.68
C LEU A 264 -18.36 -11.04 -11.02
N TYR A 265 -19.13 -10.96 -12.10
CA TYR A 265 -19.80 -9.71 -12.51
C TYR A 265 -20.95 -9.38 -11.55
N GLN A 266 -21.14 -8.11 -11.22
CA GLN A 266 -22.13 -7.65 -10.24
C GLN A 266 -23.18 -6.68 -10.82
N GLY A 267 -23.16 -6.43 -12.13
CA GLY A 267 -24.09 -5.52 -12.79
C GLY A 267 -25.38 -6.19 -13.26
N GLN A 268 -26.00 -5.59 -14.27
CA GLN A 268 -27.29 -6.03 -14.78
C GLN A 268 -27.22 -7.46 -15.34
N GLY A 269 -28.18 -8.31 -14.99
CA GLY A 269 -28.17 -9.73 -15.36
C GLY A 269 -27.33 -10.64 -14.46
N ALA A 270 -26.59 -10.10 -13.48
CA ALA A 270 -25.94 -10.90 -12.45
C ALA A 270 -26.96 -11.47 -11.43
N HIS A 271 -26.55 -12.48 -10.68
CA HIS A 271 -27.36 -13.02 -9.58
C HIS A 271 -27.68 -11.94 -8.52
N GLN A 272 -28.91 -11.94 -7.97
CA GLN A 272 -29.40 -10.90 -7.05
C GLN A 272 -28.46 -10.62 -5.87
N VAL A 273 -27.92 -11.67 -5.23
CA VAL A 273 -26.92 -11.56 -4.14
C VAL A 273 -25.71 -10.71 -4.52
N LEU A 274 -25.21 -10.83 -5.76
CA LEU A 274 -24.05 -10.06 -6.23
C LEU A 274 -24.40 -8.59 -6.45
N GLN A 275 -25.60 -8.31 -6.97
CA GLN A 275 -26.10 -6.95 -7.15
C GLN A 275 -26.36 -6.27 -5.81
N ASP A 276 -26.95 -6.98 -4.85
CA ASP A 276 -27.23 -6.46 -3.51
C ASP A 276 -25.95 -6.24 -2.70
N LEU A 277 -24.95 -7.11 -2.87
CA LEU A 277 -23.62 -6.89 -2.32
C LEU A 277 -23.00 -5.60 -2.87
N ARG A 278 -23.08 -5.36 -4.18
CA ARG A 278 -22.59 -4.10 -4.78
C ARG A 278 -23.30 -2.89 -4.19
N LYS A 279 -24.64 -2.89 -4.10
CA LYS A 279 -25.43 -1.82 -3.47
C LYS A 279 -25.02 -1.59 -2.01
N ARG A 280 -24.77 -2.66 -1.25
CA ARG A 280 -24.32 -2.60 0.15
C ARG A 280 -22.96 -1.95 0.28
N VAL A 281 -22.03 -2.24 -0.64
CA VAL A 281 -20.71 -1.58 -0.72
C VAL A 281 -20.86 -0.11 -1.10
N THR A 282 -21.74 0.25 -2.03
CA THR A 282 -22.05 1.65 -2.37
C THR A 282 -22.57 2.41 -1.14
N HIS A 283 -23.51 1.84 -0.39
CA HIS A 283 -24.01 2.46 0.85
C HIS A 283 -22.94 2.58 1.94
N LEU A 284 -22.07 1.56 2.09
CA LEU A 284 -20.97 1.59 3.04
C LEU A 284 -20.00 2.74 2.73
N THR A 285 -19.49 2.76 1.50
CA THR A 285 -18.46 3.72 1.06
C THR A 285 -18.99 5.14 0.89
N ARG A 286 -20.30 5.28 0.67
CA ARG A 286 -20.98 6.54 0.34
C ARG A 286 -20.44 7.20 -0.94
N LEU A 287 -19.71 6.44 -1.76
CA LEU A 287 -19.23 6.92 -3.05
C LEU A 287 -20.38 6.96 -4.06
N PRO A 288 -20.32 7.85 -5.06
CA PRO A 288 -21.23 7.81 -6.20
C PRO A 288 -21.30 6.41 -6.82
N SER A 289 -22.51 5.93 -7.11
CA SER A 289 -22.71 4.59 -7.69
C SER A 289 -21.89 4.41 -8.96
N SER A 290 -21.75 5.44 -9.81
CA SER A 290 -20.96 5.38 -11.03
C SER A 290 -19.48 5.05 -10.79
N LEU A 291 -18.88 5.43 -9.66
CA LEU A 291 -17.51 5.01 -9.33
C LEU A 291 -17.47 3.52 -8.96
N VAL A 292 -18.40 3.09 -8.12
CA VAL A 292 -18.45 1.69 -7.63
C VAL A 292 -18.78 0.72 -8.78
N GLU A 293 -19.64 1.13 -9.70
CA GLU A 293 -20.09 0.29 -10.82
C GLU A 293 -19.07 0.15 -11.94
N LEU A 294 -18.21 1.16 -12.13
CA LEU A 294 -17.12 1.17 -13.10
C LEU A 294 -15.82 0.57 -12.55
N SER A 295 -15.84 0.09 -11.31
CA SER A 295 -14.69 -0.56 -10.68
C SER A 295 -14.54 -2.02 -11.11
N GLU A 296 -13.43 -2.64 -10.73
CA GLU A 296 -13.14 -4.05 -11.00
C GLU A 296 -14.28 -4.99 -10.54
N PRO A 297 -14.53 -6.10 -11.26
CA PRO A 297 -15.50 -7.09 -10.82
C PRO A 297 -15.07 -7.76 -9.50
N LEU A 298 -16.01 -8.41 -8.81
CA LEU A 298 -15.73 -9.07 -7.53
C LEU A 298 -14.74 -10.23 -7.73
N GLN A 299 -13.55 -10.13 -7.14
CA GLN A 299 -12.56 -11.21 -7.18
C GLN A 299 -12.87 -12.22 -6.07
N ILE A 300 -13.05 -13.50 -6.41
CA ILE A 300 -13.20 -14.58 -5.44
C ILE A 300 -11.92 -15.37 -5.38
N VAL A 301 -11.34 -15.53 -4.19
CA VAL A 301 -10.05 -16.19 -3.99
C VAL A 301 -10.21 -17.36 -3.04
N ARG A 302 -9.57 -18.48 -3.41
CA ARG A 302 -9.47 -19.69 -2.62
C ARG A 302 -8.01 -20.00 -2.32
N TYR A 303 -7.69 -20.08 -1.04
CA TYR A 303 -6.42 -20.60 -0.54
C TYR A 303 -6.65 -22.03 -0.03
N GLU A 304 -5.87 -22.95 -0.57
CA GLU A 304 -5.75 -24.30 -0.03
C GLU A 304 -4.81 -24.31 1.18
N GLN A 305 -4.67 -25.45 1.85
CA GLN A 305 -3.65 -25.63 2.87
C GLN A 305 -2.26 -25.33 2.27
N GLY A 306 -1.46 -24.49 2.94
CA GLY A 306 -0.18 -23.95 2.44
C GLY A 306 -0.30 -22.73 1.52
N GLY A 307 -1.53 -22.36 1.12
CA GLY A 307 -1.79 -21.14 0.37
C GLY A 307 -1.52 -19.90 1.22
N HIS A 308 -0.97 -18.86 0.59
CA HIS A 308 -0.56 -17.61 1.22
C HIS A 308 -0.51 -16.49 0.17
N TYR A 309 -0.40 -15.26 0.63
CA TYR A 309 -0.05 -14.10 -0.20
C TYR A 309 0.85 -13.20 0.64
N HIS A 310 2.08 -13.01 0.19
CA HIS A 310 3.05 -12.14 0.85
C HIS A 310 2.56 -10.70 0.93
N ALA A 311 3.11 -9.92 1.87
CA ALA A 311 2.59 -8.59 2.12
C ALA A 311 2.83 -7.67 0.92
N HIS A 312 1.81 -6.93 0.51
CA HIS A 312 1.82 -6.06 -0.66
C HIS A 312 0.85 -4.90 -0.45
N HIS A 313 0.92 -3.93 -1.37
CA HIS A 313 -0.09 -2.90 -1.52
C HIS A 313 -1.03 -3.27 -2.67
N ASP A 314 -2.32 -2.92 -2.54
CA ASP A 314 -3.29 -3.19 -3.60
C ASP A 314 -3.16 -2.26 -4.80
N SER A 315 -2.62 -1.07 -4.57
CA SER A 315 -2.41 -0.02 -5.59
C SER A 315 -0.93 0.27 -5.75
N GLY A 316 -0.54 0.88 -6.87
CA GLY A 316 0.83 1.39 -7.04
C GLY A 316 1.02 2.84 -6.56
N PRO A 317 2.28 3.33 -6.56
CA PRO A 317 2.60 4.71 -6.24
C PRO A 317 1.98 5.69 -7.26
N VAL A 318 1.79 6.94 -6.85
CA VAL A 318 1.22 8.00 -7.69
C VAL A 318 2.31 8.95 -8.15
N TYR A 319 2.60 8.91 -9.45
CA TYR A 319 3.45 9.90 -10.14
C TYR A 319 2.63 10.66 -11.18
N PRO A 320 3.04 11.87 -11.60
CA PRO A 320 2.33 12.64 -12.64
C PRO A 320 2.08 11.86 -13.94
N GLU A 321 3.02 11.00 -14.32
CA GLU A 321 3.00 10.13 -15.49
C GLU A 321 2.25 8.80 -15.28
N THR A 322 1.79 8.51 -14.06
CA THR A 322 1.08 7.27 -13.76
C THR A 322 -0.23 7.19 -14.53
N ALA A 323 -0.53 6.03 -15.08
CA ALA A 323 -1.80 5.74 -15.72
C ALA A 323 -2.53 4.60 -15.01
N CYS A 324 -3.78 4.84 -14.63
CA CYS A 324 -4.62 3.82 -14.04
C CYS A 324 -5.18 2.90 -15.11
N THR A 325 -5.11 1.58 -14.85
CA THR A 325 -5.59 0.56 -15.78
C THR A 325 -7.08 0.74 -16.13
N HIS A 326 -7.93 1.11 -15.17
CA HIS A 326 -9.37 1.24 -15.37
C HIS A 326 -9.76 2.46 -16.22
N THR A 327 -8.97 3.54 -16.19
CA THR A 327 -9.21 4.76 -16.98
C THR A 327 -8.36 4.84 -18.25
N ARG A 328 -7.65 3.76 -18.62
CA ARG A 328 -6.71 3.75 -19.76
C ARG A 328 -7.34 4.27 -21.05
N LEU A 329 -8.61 3.96 -21.31
CA LEU A 329 -9.34 4.43 -22.50
C LEU A 329 -9.52 5.97 -22.55
N ALA A 330 -9.48 6.63 -21.40
CA ALA A 330 -9.54 8.09 -21.28
C ALA A 330 -8.16 8.75 -21.20
N ALA A 331 -7.07 7.96 -21.19
CA ALA A 331 -5.72 8.47 -21.26
C ALA A 331 -5.37 8.82 -22.72
N ASN A 332 -4.88 10.04 -22.96
CA ASN A 332 -4.47 10.49 -24.29
C ASN A 332 -3.11 9.90 -24.71
N THR A 333 -2.44 9.17 -23.83
CA THR A 333 -1.09 8.63 -24.01
C THR A 333 -1.03 7.19 -23.50
N THR A 334 -0.30 6.33 -24.22
CA THR A 334 0.22 5.07 -23.66
C THR A 334 1.33 5.42 -22.69
N SER A 335 1.00 5.55 -21.40
CA SER A 335 2.03 5.65 -20.36
C SER A 335 2.65 4.28 -20.16
N PRO A 336 3.99 4.15 -20.15
CA PRO A 336 4.65 2.92 -19.76
C PRO A 336 4.43 2.60 -18.25
N PHE A 337 3.99 3.58 -17.46
CA PHE A 337 3.76 3.46 -16.02
C PHE A 337 2.29 3.16 -15.72
N GLN A 338 1.82 2.01 -16.19
CA GLN A 338 0.48 1.52 -15.90
C GLN A 338 0.41 0.87 -14.52
N THR A 339 -0.60 1.22 -13.71
CA THR A 339 -0.80 0.63 -12.39
C THR A 339 -2.28 0.41 -12.05
N SER A 340 -2.52 -0.31 -10.94
CA SER A 340 -3.83 -0.43 -10.32
C SER A 340 -4.07 0.75 -9.39
N CYS A 341 -5.18 1.46 -9.57
CA CYS A 341 -5.56 2.62 -8.75
C CYS A 341 -6.81 2.29 -7.94
N ARG A 342 -6.64 1.51 -6.88
CA ARG A 342 -7.72 1.02 -6.02
C ARG A 342 -7.81 1.90 -4.79
N TYR A 343 -8.77 2.81 -4.75
CA TYR A 343 -8.96 3.75 -3.65
C TYR A 343 -9.32 3.06 -2.33
N ILE A 344 -10.23 2.09 -2.41
CA ILE A 344 -10.72 1.29 -1.27
C ILE A 344 -10.61 -0.19 -1.61
N THR A 345 -10.23 -0.99 -0.62
CA THR A 345 -10.40 -2.44 -0.66
C THR A 345 -11.44 -2.86 0.34
N VAL A 346 -12.41 -3.66 -0.10
CA VAL A 346 -13.38 -4.33 0.77
C VAL A 346 -13.16 -5.84 0.64
N LEU A 347 -12.65 -6.46 1.70
CA LEU A 347 -12.38 -7.88 1.81
C LEU A 347 -13.50 -8.58 2.59
N PHE A 348 -14.07 -9.64 2.03
CA PHE A 348 -15.11 -10.45 2.65
C PHE A 348 -14.57 -11.84 2.98
N TYR A 349 -14.78 -12.30 4.21
CA TYR A 349 -14.52 -13.70 4.58
C TYR A 349 -15.74 -14.57 4.27
N LEU A 350 -15.61 -15.53 3.36
CA LEU A 350 -16.71 -16.36 2.89
C LEU A 350 -16.86 -17.68 3.66
N ASN A 351 -15.88 -18.02 4.50
CA ASN A 351 -15.95 -19.15 5.44
C ASN A 351 -15.08 -18.88 6.67
N ASN A 352 -15.31 -19.67 7.73
CA ASN A 352 -14.39 -19.78 8.85
C ASN A 352 -13.20 -20.65 8.44
N VAL A 353 -11.99 -20.24 8.80
CA VAL A 353 -10.77 -21.04 8.62
C VAL A 353 -10.44 -21.73 9.93
N GLU A 354 -10.04 -23.00 9.86
CA GLU A 354 -9.75 -23.80 11.05
C GLU A 354 -8.49 -23.31 11.76
N GLU A 355 -7.40 -23.08 11.01
CA GLU A 355 -6.11 -22.67 11.54
C GLU A 355 -5.30 -21.88 10.49
N GLY A 356 -4.69 -20.77 10.92
CA GLY A 356 -4.01 -19.81 10.04
C GLY A 356 -4.97 -19.01 9.15
N GLY A 357 -4.47 -18.49 8.03
CA GLY A 357 -5.28 -17.77 7.04
C GLY A 357 -5.72 -16.37 7.48
N GLU A 358 -5.11 -15.78 8.50
CA GLU A 358 -5.34 -14.40 8.90
C GLU A 358 -5.02 -13.42 7.76
N THR A 359 -5.57 -12.22 7.83
CA THR A 359 -5.11 -11.07 7.04
C THR A 359 -4.26 -10.20 7.95
N THR A 360 -2.96 -10.11 7.66
CA THR A 360 -2.00 -9.36 8.47
C THR A 360 -1.76 -7.98 7.88
N PHE A 361 -1.64 -6.98 8.74
CA PHE A 361 -1.17 -5.63 8.42
C PHE A 361 0.11 -5.41 9.24
N PRO A 362 1.30 -5.71 8.67
CA PRO A 362 2.52 -5.83 9.44
C PRO A 362 2.90 -4.55 10.20
N VAL A 363 2.60 -3.40 9.61
CA VAL A 363 2.97 -2.08 10.12
C VAL A 363 1.77 -1.25 10.62
N ALA A 364 0.62 -1.88 10.89
CA ALA A 364 -0.56 -1.16 11.37
C ALA A 364 -0.26 -0.31 12.62
N ASP A 365 -0.69 0.95 12.59
CA ASP A 365 -0.49 2.01 13.59
C ASP A 365 0.97 2.19 14.07
N ASN A 366 1.94 1.72 13.29
CA ASN A 366 3.35 1.88 13.65
C ASN A 366 3.70 3.38 13.71
N ARG A 367 4.65 3.77 14.56
CA ARG A 367 4.95 5.21 14.75
C ARG A 367 5.50 5.84 13.48
N THR A 368 6.46 5.16 12.86
CA THR A 368 7.10 5.53 11.60
C THR A 368 6.98 4.36 10.62
N TYR A 369 7.11 4.68 9.33
CA TYR A 369 7.28 3.70 8.27
C TYR A 369 8.68 3.90 7.71
N GLU A 370 9.49 2.84 7.73
CA GLU A 370 10.84 2.81 7.19
C GLU A 370 10.99 1.46 6.50
N GLU A 371 11.20 1.45 5.18
CA GLU A 371 11.25 0.22 4.38
C GLU A 371 12.38 -0.70 4.86
N VAL A 372 13.53 -0.13 5.24
CA VAL A 372 14.66 -0.85 5.86
C VAL A 372 14.32 -1.52 7.20
N SER A 373 13.23 -1.12 7.85
CA SER A 373 12.74 -1.73 9.08
C SER A 373 11.78 -2.89 8.86
N LEU A 374 11.34 -3.12 7.62
CA LEU A 374 10.51 -4.28 7.27
C LEU A 374 11.32 -5.57 7.25
N ILE A 375 12.62 -5.48 6.99
CA ILE A 375 13.55 -6.62 6.91
C ILE A 375 14.72 -6.36 7.86
N GLN A 376 14.71 -6.98 9.03
CA GLN A 376 15.76 -6.81 10.04
C GLN A 376 16.05 -8.12 10.78
N ASN A 377 17.33 -8.39 11.08
CA ASN A 377 17.78 -9.52 11.90
C ASN A 377 17.17 -10.87 11.46
N ASP A 378 17.24 -11.17 10.15
CA ASP A 378 16.64 -12.37 9.53
C ASP A 378 15.11 -12.48 9.69
N VAL A 379 14.45 -11.36 9.96
CA VAL A 379 12.99 -11.25 10.00
C VAL A 379 12.52 -10.39 8.84
N ASP A 380 11.81 -11.01 7.91
CA ASP A 380 11.12 -10.33 6.83
C ASP A 380 9.61 -10.21 7.15
N LEU A 381 9.15 -9.02 7.52
CA LEU A 381 7.74 -8.78 7.84
C LEU A 381 6.80 -8.91 6.62
N LEU A 382 7.36 -8.96 5.41
CA LEU A 382 6.60 -9.24 4.19
C LEU A 382 6.37 -10.75 3.99
N ASP A 383 7.16 -11.61 4.66
CA ASP A 383 6.99 -13.06 4.65
C ASP A 383 5.80 -13.48 5.53
N THR A 384 4.62 -13.61 4.92
CA THR A 384 3.38 -14.01 5.61
C THR A 384 3.29 -15.50 5.92
N ARG A 385 4.27 -16.30 5.49
CA ARG A 385 4.38 -17.72 5.86
C ARG A 385 5.15 -17.90 7.14
N LYS A 386 6.28 -17.20 7.28
CA LYS A 386 7.20 -17.34 8.43
C LYS A 386 6.95 -16.32 9.54
N HIS A 387 6.49 -15.11 9.20
CA HIS A 387 6.52 -13.96 10.13
C HIS A 387 5.17 -13.25 10.29
N CYS A 388 4.07 -13.90 9.90
CA CYS A 388 2.72 -13.37 10.11
C CYS A 388 2.44 -13.02 11.59
N ASP A 389 2.96 -13.83 12.53
CA ASP A 389 2.83 -13.67 13.98
C ASP A 389 3.49 -12.39 14.52
N LYS A 390 4.45 -11.84 13.77
CA LYS A 390 5.18 -10.61 14.12
C LYS A 390 4.53 -9.33 13.59
N GLY A 391 3.52 -9.45 12.73
CA GLY A 391 2.77 -8.28 12.26
C GLY A 391 2.01 -7.57 13.40
N ASN A 392 1.90 -6.25 13.32
CA ASN A 392 1.24 -5.43 14.35
C ASN A 392 -0.25 -5.74 14.51
N LEU A 393 -0.94 -6.05 13.40
CA LEU A 393 -2.37 -6.35 13.41
C LEU A 393 -2.67 -7.57 12.53
N ARG A 394 -3.51 -8.47 13.04
CA ARG A 394 -4.03 -9.63 12.31
C ARG A 394 -5.54 -9.71 12.46
N VAL A 395 -6.24 -9.87 11.35
CA VAL A 395 -7.69 -10.09 11.33
C VAL A 395 -7.97 -11.54 11.04
N LYS A 396 -8.70 -12.21 11.95
CA LYS A 396 -9.06 -13.61 11.81
C LYS A 396 -10.22 -13.75 10.80
N PRO A 397 -10.16 -14.73 9.88
CA PRO A 397 -11.26 -14.98 8.95
C PRO A 397 -12.48 -15.57 9.67
N ILE A 398 -13.52 -14.76 9.80
CA ILE A 398 -14.82 -15.15 10.34
C ILE A 398 -15.88 -14.97 9.24
N LYS A 399 -16.56 -16.06 8.88
CA LYS A 399 -17.58 -16.09 7.82
C LYS A 399 -18.56 -14.93 7.96
N GLY A 400 -18.82 -14.24 6.86
CA GLY A 400 -19.75 -13.11 6.80
C GLY A 400 -19.14 -11.77 7.19
N THR A 401 -17.94 -11.74 7.79
CA THR A 401 -17.28 -10.50 8.19
C THR A 401 -16.66 -9.80 6.98
N ALA A 402 -16.84 -8.48 6.91
CA ALA A 402 -16.14 -7.62 5.96
C ALA A 402 -15.06 -6.82 6.68
N VAL A 403 -13.91 -6.66 6.03
CA VAL A 403 -12.82 -5.78 6.44
C VAL A 403 -12.63 -4.77 5.32
N PHE A 404 -12.58 -3.49 5.62
CA PHE A 404 -12.36 -2.48 4.59
C PHE A 404 -11.34 -1.43 5.02
N TRP A 405 -10.54 -0.97 4.07
CA TRP A 405 -9.55 0.08 4.28
C TRP A 405 -9.34 0.92 3.03
N TYR A 406 -8.69 2.06 3.23
CA TYR A 406 -8.28 2.96 2.16
C TYR A 406 -6.80 2.69 1.81
N ASN A 407 -6.49 2.57 0.51
CA ASN A 407 -5.10 2.34 0.05
C ASN A 407 -4.34 3.65 -0.23
N TYR A 408 -5.03 4.78 -0.20
CA TYR A 408 -4.45 6.11 -0.41
C TYR A 408 -4.82 7.04 0.75
N LEU A 409 -3.94 7.99 1.03
CA LEU A 409 -4.21 9.15 1.87
C LEU A 409 -5.15 10.12 1.14
N SER A 410 -5.66 11.12 1.87
CA SER A 410 -6.39 12.23 1.25
C SER A 410 -5.40 13.30 0.80
N ASP A 411 -5.66 13.93 -0.35
CA ASP A 411 -4.89 15.09 -0.82
C ASP A 411 -5.19 16.38 -0.03
N GLY A 412 -6.09 16.33 0.96
CA GLY A 412 -6.54 17.49 1.74
C GLY A 412 -7.55 18.40 1.03
N ARG A 413 -7.89 18.12 -0.24
CA ARG A 413 -8.89 18.86 -1.04
C ARG A 413 -10.10 18.00 -1.40
N GLY A 414 -10.17 16.78 -0.86
CA GLY A 414 -11.29 15.87 -1.06
C GLY A 414 -11.10 14.87 -2.18
N TRP A 415 -9.86 14.67 -2.65
CA TRP A 415 -9.52 13.67 -3.67
C TRP A 415 -8.47 12.68 -3.15
N VAL A 416 -8.06 11.77 -4.04
CA VAL A 416 -7.01 10.76 -3.79
C VAL A 416 -5.66 11.48 -3.68
N GLY A 417 -4.93 11.20 -2.59
CA GLY A 417 -3.57 11.68 -2.36
C GLY A 417 -2.52 10.60 -2.65
N GLU A 418 -1.44 10.62 -1.88
CA GLU A 418 -0.36 9.62 -1.97
C GLU A 418 -0.82 8.24 -1.50
N GLN A 419 -0.11 7.20 -1.93
CA GLN A 419 -0.33 5.84 -1.47
C GLN A 419 -0.12 5.77 0.05
N ASP A 420 -1.04 5.11 0.76
CA ASP A 420 -0.88 4.88 2.20
C ASP A 420 0.04 3.68 2.42
N GLU A 421 1.32 3.93 2.74
CA GLU A 421 2.33 2.90 2.96
C GLU A 421 1.91 1.89 4.05
N TYR A 422 1.11 2.33 5.03
CA TYR A 422 0.63 1.48 6.11
C TYR A 422 -0.44 0.49 5.65
N SER A 423 -1.01 0.67 4.44
CA SER A 423 -1.94 -0.29 3.82
C SER A 423 -1.29 -1.59 3.35
N LEU A 424 0.02 -1.74 3.59
CA LEU A 424 0.76 -2.98 3.43
C LEU A 424 0.06 -4.11 4.19
N HIS A 425 -0.37 -5.12 3.46
CA HIS A 425 -1.14 -6.23 4.01
C HIS A 425 -0.88 -7.53 3.26
N GLY A 426 -1.17 -8.67 3.89
CA GLY A 426 -1.01 -9.96 3.23
C GLY A 426 -1.91 -11.05 3.81
N GLY A 427 -1.99 -12.15 3.09
CA GLY A 427 -2.71 -13.35 3.50
C GLY A 427 -1.77 -14.35 4.13
N CYS A 428 -1.90 -14.56 5.44
CA CYS A 428 -1.09 -15.52 6.16
C CYS A 428 -1.33 -16.95 5.68
N VAL A 429 -0.32 -17.80 5.85
CA VAL A 429 -0.40 -19.20 5.44
C VAL A 429 -1.59 -19.91 6.09
N VAL A 430 -2.37 -20.64 5.29
CA VAL A 430 -3.43 -21.52 5.80
C VAL A 430 -2.80 -22.81 6.27
N THR A 431 -2.74 -23.05 7.57
CA THR A 431 -2.13 -24.27 8.13
C THR A 431 -3.10 -25.44 8.18
N ARG A 432 -4.41 -25.18 8.34
CA ARG A 432 -5.46 -26.22 8.29
C ARG A 432 -6.76 -25.70 7.66
N GLY A 433 -7.38 -26.55 6.83
CA GLY A 433 -8.63 -26.25 6.13
C GLY A 433 -8.41 -25.47 4.83
N THR A 434 -9.39 -24.65 4.45
CA THR A 434 -9.31 -23.78 3.26
C THR A 434 -9.87 -22.41 3.59
N LYS A 435 -9.32 -21.36 2.96
CA LYS A 435 -9.80 -19.98 3.10
C LYS A 435 -10.46 -19.53 1.80
N TRP A 436 -11.68 -19.05 1.88
CA TRP A 436 -12.39 -18.38 0.80
C TRP A 436 -12.61 -16.92 1.18
N VAL A 437 -12.19 -16.04 0.28
CA VAL A 437 -12.42 -14.60 0.41
C VAL A 437 -12.94 -14.02 -0.88
N ALA A 438 -13.56 -12.85 -0.78
CA ALA A 438 -13.87 -12.02 -1.93
C ALA A 438 -13.31 -10.61 -1.74
N ASN A 439 -12.75 -10.03 -2.78
CA ASN A 439 -12.22 -8.67 -2.78
C ASN A 439 -13.08 -7.83 -3.72
N ASN A 440 -13.59 -6.71 -3.22
CA ASN A 440 -14.19 -5.67 -4.03
C ASN A 440 -13.29 -4.43 -3.93
N TRP A 441 -12.67 -4.08 -5.04
CA TRP A 441 -11.80 -2.92 -5.15
C TRP A 441 -12.57 -1.78 -5.78
N ILE A 442 -12.51 -0.60 -5.18
CA ILE A 442 -13.13 0.61 -5.74
C ILE A 442 -12.06 1.43 -6.41
N ASN A 443 -12.14 1.57 -7.74
CA ASN A 443 -11.12 2.25 -8.52
C ASN A 443 -11.41 3.75 -8.62
N VAL A 444 -10.41 4.57 -8.32
CA VAL A 444 -10.47 6.02 -8.52
C VAL A 444 -9.12 6.49 -9.03
N ASP A 445 -9.12 7.18 -10.16
CA ASP A 445 -7.91 7.78 -10.71
C ASP A 445 -7.45 8.97 -9.84
N PRO A 446 -6.18 9.02 -9.42
CA PRO A 446 -5.62 10.19 -8.74
C PRO A 446 -5.73 11.47 -9.59
N ASP A 447 -5.71 11.35 -10.92
CA ASP A 447 -6.01 12.45 -11.84
C ASP A 447 -7.54 12.62 -12.00
N TYR A 448 -8.08 13.60 -11.28
CA TYR A 448 -9.50 13.96 -11.33
C TYR A 448 -10.02 14.16 -12.76
N GLN A 449 -9.26 14.85 -13.63
CA GLN A 449 -9.72 15.15 -14.98
C GLN A 449 -9.79 13.88 -15.82
N ARG A 450 -8.90 12.92 -15.59
CA ARG A 450 -8.94 11.61 -16.24
C ARG A 450 -10.11 10.77 -15.76
N GLN A 451 -10.36 10.73 -14.44
CA GLN A 451 -11.54 10.07 -13.89
C GLN A 451 -12.84 10.64 -14.47
N ALA A 452 -12.97 11.97 -14.48
CA ALA A 452 -14.17 12.64 -14.97
C ALA A 452 -14.42 12.36 -16.47
N ARG A 453 -13.38 12.44 -17.30
CA ARG A 453 -13.46 12.10 -18.73
C ARG A 453 -13.85 10.64 -18.94
N TYR A 454 -13.28 9.71 -18.18
CA TYR A 454 -13.62 8.30 -18.25
C TYR A 454 -15.10 8.05 -17.92
N GLN A 455 -15.61 8.64 -16.83
CA GLN A 455 -17.01 8.48 -16.44
C GLN A 455 -17.98 9.02 -17.51
N GLN A 456 -17.68 10.18 -18.08
CA GLN A 456 -18.49 10.76 -19.17
C GLN A 456 -18.45 9.89 -20.43
N PHE A 457 -17.27 9.36 -20.77
CA PHE A 457 -17.12 8.49 -21.94
C PHE A 457 -17.97 7.23 -21.81
N VAL A 458 -17.92 6.56 -20.65
CA VAL A 458 -18.69 5.32 -20.44
C VAL A 458 -20.19 5.62 -20.37
N SER A 459 -20.62 6.71 -19.74
CA SER A 459 -22.05 7.06 -19.69
C SER A 459 -22.63 7.35 -21.07
N GLN A 460 -21.90 8.07 -21.92
CA GLN A 460 -22.33 8.36 -23.30
C GLN A 460 -22.45 7.07 -24.14
N GLN A 461 -21.54 6.12 -23.95
CA GLN A 461 -21.62 4.82 -24.65
C GLN A 461 -22.83 4.00 -24.20
N GLN A 462 -23.15 4.00 -22.91
CA GLN A 462 -24.34 3.32 -22.39
C GLN A 462 -25.63 3.95 -22.94
N GLU A 463 -25.74 5.27 -22.95
CA GLU A 463 -26.90 5.97 -23.54
C GLU A 463 -27.06 5.65 -25.03
N THR A 464 -25.95 5.54 -25.76
CA THR A 464 -25.97 5.19 -27.19
C THR A 464 -26.43 3.74 -27.40
N GLN A 465 -25.92 2.80 -26.59
CA GLN A 465 -26.32 1.40 -26.64
C GLN A 465 -27.80 1.19 -26.28
N GLU A 466 -28.29 1.86 -25.24
CA GLU A 466 -29.71 1.82 -24.85
C GLU A 466 -30.61 2.39 -25.96
N GLN A 467 -30.18 3.46 -26.64
CA GLN A 467 -30.91 4.00 -27.81
C GLN A 467 -30.91 3.02 -28.99
N GLU A 468 -29.79 2.37 -29.28
CA GLU A 468 -29.70 1.37 -30.35
C GLU A 468 -30.56 0.12 -30.05
N GLU A 469 -30.58 -0.34 -28.79
CA GLU A 469 -31.44 -1.43 -28.34
C GLU A 469 -32.93 -1.06 -28.46
N LEU A 470 -33.33 0.14 -28.01
CA LEU A 470 -34.71 0.63 -28.18
C LEU A 470 -35.13 0.70 -29.65
N ILE A 471 -34.25 1.20 -30.53
CA ILE A 471 -34.50 1.27 -31.98
C ILE A 471 -34.63 -0.14 -32.58
N SER A 472 -33.81 -1.09 -32.12
CA SER A 472 -33.88 -2.48 -32.54
C SER A 472 -35.20 -3.15 -32.09
N GLU A 473 -35.63 -2.94 -30.85
CA GLU A 473 -36.91 -3.46 -30.33
C GLU A 473 -38.10 -2.87 -31.10
N LEU A 474 -38.13 -1.55 -31.32
CA LEU A 474 -39.16 -0.87 -32.11
C LEU A 474 -39.25 -1.38 -33.56
N ASN A 475 -38.11 -1.73 -34.17
CA ASN A 475 -38.07 -2.30 -35.52
C ASN A 475 -38.47 -3.77 -35.56
N SER A 476 -38.28 -4.52 -34.47
CA SER A 476 -38.71 -5.91 -34.36
C SER A 476 -40.22 -6.08 -34.19
N ASP A 477 -40.88 -5.15 -33.48
CA ASP A 477 -42.34 -5.12 -33.35
C ASP A 477 -43.05 -4.74 -34.67
N GLN A 478 -42.42 -3.92 -35.52
CA GLN A 478 -42.96 -3.61 -36.86
C GLN A 478 -42.94 -4.81 -37.83
N HIS A 479 -42.17 -5.86 -37.53
CA HIS A 479 -42.10 -7.07 -38.36
C HIS A 479 -43.11 -8.15 -37.97
N ILE A 480 -43.69 -8.09 -36.76
CA ILE A 480 -44.69 -9.08 -36.29
C ILE A 480 -46.10 -8.73 -36.79
N ASP A 481 -46.41 -7.45 -37.02
CA ASP A 481 -47.74 -6.98 -37.47
C ASP A 481 -47.98 -7.08 -39.00
N ARG A 482 -47.07 -7.69 -39.77
CA ARG A 482 -47.17 -7.78 -41.25
C ARG A 482 -47.51 -9.15 -41.83
N HIS A 483 -47.90 -10.12 -41.01
CA HIS A 483 -48.22 -11.48 -41.49
C HIS A 483 -49.55 -12.08 -40.98
N GLN A 484 -50.55 -11.26 -40.63
CA GLN A 484 -51.88 -11.79 -40.26
C GLN A 484 -53.06 -11.43 -41.15
N ASP A 485 -52.85 -10.83 -42.34
CA ASP A 485 -53.89 -10.73 -43.36
C ASP A 485 -53.30 -11.02 -44.75
N LEU A 486 -53.45 -12.26 -45.22
CA LEU A 486 -53.54 -12.66 -46.63
C LEU A 486 -54.02 -14.11 -46.77
#